data_AF-A0A3P8T349-F1
#
_entry.id   AF-A0A3P8T349-F1
#
_cell.length_a   1.000
_cell.length_b   1.000
_cell.length_c   1.000
_cell.angle_alpha   90.00
_cell.angle_beta   90.00
_cell.angle_gamma   90.00
#
_symmetry.space_group_name_H-M   'P 1'
#
loop_
_entity.id
_entity.type
_entity.pdbx_description
1 polymer ?
#
loop_
_entity_poly.entity_id
_entity_poly.type
_entity_poly.pdbx_seq_one_letter_code
_entity_poly.pdbx_strand_id
1 'polypeptide(L)'
;HSNHTIIVILSVILYQTVAVGSLTDNIEVDPETGDLWVGCHPNGFKLFFFDPNDPAGSEVVRIQNILSDKPQVTRVYEDDGHVLIGSSVAATYGGKLLIGTVFHKALVCDLK
;
A
#
# COMPACT_ATOMS: atom_id res chain seq x y z
N HIS A 1 -5.08 -32.52 -2.42
CA HIS A 1 -3.63 -32.53 -2.17
C HIS A 1 -3.09 -31.12 -2.36
N SER A 2 -2.61 -30.48 -1.29
CA SER A 2 -1.93 -29.17 -1.37
C SER A 2 -0.46 -29.41 -1.70
N ASN A 3 0.01 -28.86 -2.82
CA ASN A 3 1.44 -28.85 -3.13
C ASN A 3 2.12 -27.79 -2.26
N HIS A 4 3.00 -28.24 -1.34
CA HIS A 4 3.82 -27.34 -0.54
C HIS A 4 5.17 -27.13 -1.26
N THR A 5 5.41 -25.91 -1.72
CA THR A 5 6.65 -25.51 -2.41
C THR A 5 7.58 -24.79 -1.44
N ILE A 6 8.84 -25.20 -1.36
CA ILE A 6 9.90 -24.49 -0.62
C ILE A 6 10.70 -23.66 -1.63
N ILE A 7 10.77 -22.34 -1.41
CA ILE A 7 11.59 -21.43 -2.20
C ILE A 7 12.88 -21.14 -1.43
N VAL A 8 14.04 -21.49 -2.00
CA VAL A 8 15.36 -21.16 -1.44
C VAL A 8 15.92 -19.96 -2.19
N ILE A 9 16.09 -18.83 -1.52
CA ILE A 9 16.68 -17.62 -2.10
C ILE A 9 18.19 -17.65 -1.85
N LEU A 10 18.98 -17.81 -2.91
CA LEU A 10 20.44 -17.89 -2.84
C LEU A 10 21.13 -16.52 -2.83
N SER A 11 20.52 -15.52 -3.48
CA SER A 11 21.03 -14.15 -3.54
C SER A 11 19.87 -13.15 -3.66
N VAL A 12 20.07 -11.95 -3.12
CA VAL A 12 19.15 -10.82 -3.27
C VAL A 12 19.76 -9.87 -4.29
N ILE A 13 19.04 -9.64 -5.39
CA ILE A 13 19.42 -8.68 -6.43
C ILE A 13 18.32 -7.65 -6.60
N LEU A 14 18.68 -6.41 -6.91
CA LEU A 14 17.71 -5.41 -7.35
C LEU A 14 17.22 -5.81 -8.74
N TYR A 15 15.94 -6.12 -8.86
CA TYR A 15 15.32 -6.52 -10.13
C TYR A 15 14.58 -5.36 -10.79
N GLN A 16 13.77 -4.63 -10.01
CA GLN A 16 12.92 -3.55 -10.51
C GLN A 16 12.88 -2.39 -9.51
N THR A 17 12.84 -1.17 -10.03
CA THR A 17 12.52 0.04 -9.28
C THR A 17 11.20 0.61 -9.81
N VAL A 18 10.28 0.97 -8.92
CA VAL A 18 9.00 1.59 -9.27
C VAL A 18 8.88 2.90 -8.51
N ALA A 19 8.71 4.02 -9.23
CA ALA A 19 8.47 5.32 -8.61
C ALA A 19 6.99 5.46 -8.25
N VAL A 20 6.68 5.57 -6.96
CA VAL A 20 5.29 5.68 -6.46
C VAL A 20 4.84 7.14 -6.30
N GLY A 21 5.78 8.07 -6.07
CA GLY A 21 5.48 9.50 -5.90
C GLY A 21 4.97 9.88 -4.51
N SER A 22 5.09 8.97 -3.54
CA SER A 22 4.63 9.12 -2.16
C SER A 22 5.58 8.38 -1.22
N LEU A 23 5.53 8.67 0.09
CA LEU A 23 6.33 7.94 1.07
C LEU A 23 5.65 6.60 1.37
N THR A 24 6.14 5.53 0.76
CA THR A 24 5.61 4.16 0.94
C THR A 24 5.93 3.64 2.34
N ASP A 25 4.96 2.96 2.94
CA ASP A 25 5.10 2.29 4.23
C ASP A 25 5.02 0.77 4.02
N ASN A 26 3.98 0.08 4.49
CA ASN A 26 3.88 -1.37 4.33
C ASN A 26 3.32 -1.79 2.96
N ILE A 27 3.80 -2.94 2.48
CA ILE A 27 3.41 -3.59 1.22
C ILE A 27 2.70 -4.90 1.56
N GLU A 28 1.47 -5.05 1.10
CA GLU A 28 0.75 -6.32 1.05
C GLU A 28 0.79 -6.88 -0.38
N VAL A 29 0.91 -8.20 -0.50
CA VAL A 29 0.90 -8.90 -1.79
C VAL A 29 -0.41 -9.67 -1.92
N ASP A 30 -1.21 -9.36 -2.95
CA ASP A 30 -2.39 -10.15 -3.26
C ASP A 30 -1.95 -11.55 -3.75
N PRO A 31 -2.35 -12.64 -3.08
CA PRO A 31 -1.83 -13.98 -3.38
C PRO A 31 -2.38 -14.58 -4.67
N GLU A 32 -3.48 -14.05 -5.22
CA GLU A 32 -4.10 -14.55 -6.44
C GLU A 32 -3.52 -13.89 -7.69
N THR A 33 -3.24 -12.59 -7.61
CA THR A 33 -2.79 -11.76 -8.75
C THR A 33 -1.31 -11.41 -8.70
N GLY A 34 -0.71 -11.41 -7.50
CA GLY A 34 0.63 -10.87 -7.26
C GLY A 34 0.70 -9.34 -7.25
N ASP A 35 -0.45 -8.65 -7.31
CA ASP A 35 -0.50 -7.19 -7.22
C ASP A 35 -0.06 -6.72 -5.83
N LEU A 36 0.68 -5.61 -5.80
CA LEU A 36 1.08 -4.99 -4.55
C LEU A 36 0.06 -3.95 -4.14
N TRP A 37 -0.34 -3.99 -2.87
CA TRP A 37 -1.16 -2.97 -2.22
C TRP A 37 -0.30 -2.27 -1.17
N VAL A 38 -0.09 -0.97 -1.37
CA VAL A 38 0.88 -0.20 -0.59
C VAL A 38 0.14 0.90 0.16
N GLY A 39 0.31 0.94 1.48
CA GLY A 39 -0.07 2.09 2.27
C GLY A 39 0.99 3.18 2.14
N CYS A 40 0.57 4.41 1.89
CA CYS A 40 1.47 5.51 1.60
C CYS A 40 1.11 6.77 2.40
N HIS A 41 2.11 7.64 2.54
CA HIS A 41 2.00 8.96 3.16
C HIS A 41 2.30 10.05 2.12
N PRO A 42 1.26 10.75 1.59
CA PRO A 42 1.45 11.78 0.54
C PRO A 42 2.42 12.90 0.93
N ASN A 43 2.47 13.22 2.22
CA ASN A 43 3.41 14.16 2.79
C ASN A 43 4.01 13.59 4.08
N GLY A 44 5.22 13.02 3.97
CA GLY A 44 5.93 12.46 5.12
C GLY A 44 6.22 13.45 6.25
N PHE A 45 6.34 14.75 5.95
CA PHE A 45 6.54 15.76 7.01
C PHE A 45 5.32 15.82 7.95
N LYS A 46 4.11 15.79 7.42
CA LYS A 46 2.89 15.79 8.24
C LYS A 46 2.75 14.54 9.12
N LEU A 47 3.29 13.41 8.64
CA LEU A 47 3.32 12.17 9.43
C LEU A 47 4.29 12.28 10.61
N PHE A 48 5.53 12.71 10.36
CA PHE A 48 6.56 12.78 11.39
C PHE A 48 6.38 13.96 12.36
N PHE A 49 5.81 15.07 11.89
CA PHE A 49 5.52 16.26 12.69
C PHE A 49 4.01 16.45 12.77
N PHE A 50 3.38 15.63 13.60
CA PHE A 50 1.93 15.62 13.76
C PHE A 50 1.37 16.97 14.23
N ASP A 51 0.47 17.55 13.44
CA ASP A 51 -0.38 18.70 13.80
C ASP A 51 -1.86 18.30 13.69
N PRO A 52 -2.64 18.33 14.80
CA PRO A 52 -4.07 18.07 14.77
C PRO A 52 -4.88 18.99 13.84
N ASN A 53 -4.38 20.20 13.54
CA ASN A 53 -5.05 21.16 12.66
C ASN A 53 -4.63 21.01 11.19
N ASP A 54 -3.57 20.24 10.92
CA ASP A 54 -3.08 19.92 9.58
C ASP A 54 -2.64 18.44 9.52
N PRO A 55 -3.59 17.50 9.64
CA PRO A 55 -3.28 16.08 9.80
C PRO A 55 -2.58 15.49 8.57
N ALA A 56 -1.86 14.38 8.79
CA ALA A 56 -1.27 13.59 7.71
C ALA A 56 -2.37 12.94 6.85
N GLY A 57 -2.28 13.11 5.53
CA GLY A 57 -3.14 12.41 4.59
C GLY A 57 -2.90 10.90 4.55
N SER A 58 -3.83 10.20 3.91
CA SER A 58 -3.74 8.77 3.63
C SER A 58 -3.81 8.53 2.13
N GLU A 59 -3.05 7.57 1.65
CA GLU A 59 -3.06 7.14 0.26
C GLU A 59 -2.85 5.62 0.18
N VAL A 60 -3.58 4.99 -0.73
CA VAL A 60 -3.32 3.59 -1.11
C VAL A 60 -2.96 3.56 -2.58
N VAL A 61 -1.89 2.84 -2.89
CA VAL A 61 -1.43 2.60 -4.25
C VAL A 61 -1.46 1.11 -4.55
N ARG A 62 -2.06 0.74 -5.69
CA ARG A 62 -1.98 -0.60 -6.27
C ARG A 62 -0.92 -0.60 -7.37
N ILE A 63 0.03 -1.53 -7.29
CA ILE A 63 1.04 -1.76 -8.33
C ILE A 63 0.78 -3.11 -8.96
N GLN A 64 0.53 -3.10 -10.28
CA GLN A 64 0.23 -4.30 -11.05
C GLN A 64 1.34 -4.58 -12.04
N ASN A 65 1.54 -5.87 -12.36
CA ASN A 65 2.55 -6.33 -13.32
C ASN A 65 3.96 -5.77 -12.99
N ILE A 66 4.38 -5.88 -11.73
CA ILE A 66 5.63 -5.27 -11.24
C ILE A 66 6.88 -5.71 -12.02
N LEU A 67 6.86 -6.90 -12.63
CA LEU A 67 7.99 -7.42 -13.41
C LEU A 67 7.97 -7.00 -14.89
N SER A 68 6.99 -6.19 -15.32
CA SER A 68 6.92 -5.68 -16.69
C SER A 68 7.80 -4.44 -16.89
N ASP A 69 8.13 -4.11 -18.15
CA ASP A 69 8.87 -2.89 -18.48
C ASP A 69 8.18 -1.60 -17.99
N LYS A 70 6.86 -1.64 -17.82
CA LYS A 70 6.02 -0.52 -17.38
C LYS A 70 4.96 -0.99 -16.38
N PRO A 71 5.32 -1.15 -15.10
CA PRO A 71 4.36 -1.48 -14.05
C PRO A 71 3.23 -0.45 -13.98
N GLN A 72 2.01 -0.91 -13.77
CA GLN A 72 0.87 -0.01 -13.63
C GLN A 72 0.77 0.42 -12.17
N VAL A 73 0.95 1.71 -11.91
CA VAL A 73 0.80 2.32 -10.59
C VAL A 73 -0.51 3.09 -10.56
N THR A 74 -1.45 2.65 -9.71
CA THR A 74 -2.78 3.25 -9.61
C THR A 74 -3.05 3.70 -8.18
N ARG A 75 -3.38 4.98 -7.99
CA ARG A 75 -3.92 5.47 -6.72
C ARG A 75 -5.37 5.01 -6.59
N VAL A 76 -5.65 4.20 -5.58
CA VAL A 76 -6.97 3.58 -5.38
C VAL A 76 -7.76 4.24 -4.25
N TYR A 77 -7.09 4.93 -3.34
CA TYR A 77 -7.67 5.71 -2.26
C TYR A 77 -6.80 6.92 -1.96
N GLU A 78 -7.43 8.04 -1.63
CA GLU A 78 -6.78 9.26 -1.17
C GLU A 78 -7.72 9.97 -0.17
N ASP A 79 -7.15 10.43 0.93
CA ASP A 79 -7.82 11.28 1.92
C ASP A 79 -6.81 12.28 2.47
N ASP A 80 -7.27 13.48 2.76
CA ASP A 80 -6.43 14.57 3.27
C ASP A 80 -6.26 14.53 4.81
N GLY A 81 -6.73 13.45 5.46
CA GLY A 81 -6.61 13.23 6.89
C GLY A 81 -7.93 13.47 7.65
N HIS A 82 -8.99 13.95 6.99
CA HIS A 82 -10.28 14.19 7.66
C HIS A 82 -11.05 12.89 7.95
N VAL A 83 -10.90 11.85 7.13
CA VAL A 83 -11.51 10.53 7.38
C VAL A 83 -10.51 9.60 8.05
N LEU A 84 -9.29 9.52 7.50
CA LEU A 84 -8.26 8.58 7.90
C LEU A 84 -6.88 9.25 7.88
N ILE A 85 -6.22 9.30 9.03
CA ILE A 85 -4.91 9.92 9.19
C ILE A 85 -3.79 8.89 9.04
N GLY A 86 -2.85 9.12 8.11
CA GLY A 86 -1.59 8.38 8.00
C GLY A 86 -1.74 6.87 7.74
N SER A 87 -2.32 6.49 6.61
CA SER A 87 -2.39 5.09 6.16
C SER A 87 -1.00 4.45 6.07
N SER A 88 -0.88 3.24 6.61
CA SER A 88 0.37 2.48 6.67
C SER A 88 0.31 1.19 5.86
N VAL A 89 -0.87 0.57 5.76
CA VAL A 89 -1.05 -0.71 5.06
C VAL A 89 -2.42 -0.75 4.38
N ALA A 90 -2.52 -1.50 3.28
CA ALA A 90 -3.78 -1.79 2.65
C ALA A 90 -3.81 -3.23 2.13
N ALA A 91 -4.93 -3.92 2.32
CA ALA A 91 -5.12 -5.31 1.89
C ALA A 91 -6.53 -5.50 1.31
N THR A 92 -6.67 -6.43 0.37
CA THR A 92 -7.94 -6.71 -0.27
C THR A 92 -8.44 -8.12 0.00
N TYR A 93 -9.74 -8.25 0.22
CA TYR A 93 -10.38 -9.56 0.39
C TYR A 93 -11.87 -9.47 0.05
N GLY A 94 -12.38 -10.40 -0.76
CA GLY A 94 -13.81 -10.50 -1.04
C GLY A 94 -14.47 -9.22 -1.57
N GLY A 95 -13.79 -8.49 -2.48
CA GLY A 95 -14.28 -7.21 -3.02
C GLY A 95 -14.25 -6.06 -2.01
N LYS A 96 -13.51 -6.19 -0.91
CA LYS A 96 -13.29 -5.14 0.08
C LYS A 96 -11.83 -4.72 0.09
N LEU A 97 -11.60 -3.47 0.47
CA LEU A 97 -10.30 -2.90 0.78
C LEU A 97 -10.26 -2.54 2.27
N LEU A 98 -9.33 -3.13 3.03
CA LEU A 98 -9.02 -2.75 4.41
C LEU A 98 -7.79 -1.86 4.41
N ILE A 99 -7.88 -0.67 4.99
CA ILE A 99 -6.79 0.30 5.13
C ILE A 99 -6.48 0.48 6.61
N GLY A 100 -5.26 0.15 7.02
CA GLY A 100 -4.74 0.39 8.36
C GLY A 100 -3.87 1.64 8.42
N THR A 101 -3.81 2.30 9.58
CA THR A 101 -2.98 3.49 9.82
C THR A 101 -1.88 3.21 10.82
N VAL A 102 -0.87 4.09 10.88
CA VAL A 102 0.22 3.97 11.86
C VAL A 102 -0.30 4.06 13.30
N PHE A 103 -1.24 4.98 13.59
CA PHE A 103 -1.68 5.25 14.96
C PHE A 103 -3.15 5.67 15.13
N HIS A 104 -3.92 5.80 14.04
CA HIS A 104 -5.27 6.35 14.10
C HIS A 104 -6.35 5.24 14.12
N LYS A 105 -7.10 5.07 13.03
CA LYS A 105 -8.19 4.09 12.88
C LYS A 105 -7.88 3.14 11.72
N ALA A 106 -8.83 2.25 11.41
CA ALA A 106 -8.85 1.51 10.16
C ALA A 106 -10.12 1.87 9.37
N LEU A 107 -10.06 1.72 8.06
CA LEU A 107 -11.18 1.94 7.14
C LEU A 107 -11.43 0.69 6.31
N VAL A 108 -12.69 0.33 6.12
CA VAL A 108 -13.11 -0.73 5.18
C VAL A 108 -13.94 -0.10 4.07
N CYS A 109 -13.53 -0.31 2.83
CA CYS A 109 -14.19 0.20 1.63
C CYS A 109 -14.71 -0.95 0.77
N ASP A 110 -15.78 -0.69 0.01
CA ASP A 110 -16.18 -1.53 -1.12
C ASP A 110 -15.30 -1.20 -2.34
N LEU A 111 -14.67 -2.21 -2.93
CA LEU A 111 -14.01 -2.07 -4.23
C LEU A 111 -15.06 -2.22 -5.33
N LYS A 112 -15.16 -1.21 -6.20
CA LYS A 112 -16.02 -1.24 -7.38
C LYS A 112 -15.25 -1.70 -8.61
#